data_AF-F6FUU0-F1
#
_entry.id   AF-F6FUU0-F1
#
_cell.length_a   1.000
_cell.length_b   1.000
_cell.length_c   1.000
_cell.angle_alpha   90.00
_cell.angle_beta   90.00
_cell.angle_gamma   90.00
#
_symmetry.space_group_name_H-M   'P 1'
#
loop_
_entity.id
_entity.type
_entity.pdbx_description
1 polymer ?
#
loop_
_entity_poly.entity_id
_entity_poly.type
_entity_poly.pdbx_seq_one_letter_code
_entity_poly.pdbx_strand_id
1 'polypeptide(L)'
;MTRDLGCRDAVARLWEYLDGDLSRADVDALEAHLSFCLRCCGELAFARELRAALGSTARQPVPDDVQARLTAFAASLDLLAADLDGTAPTTPEEPWS
;
A
#
# COMPACT_ATOMS: atom_id res chain seq x y z
N MET A 1 26.25 15.35 -0.81
CA MET A 1 25.22 16.35 -1.20
C MET A 1 24.11 15.58 -1.89
N THR A 2 23.19 15.04 -1.11
CA THR A 2 21.94 14.46 -1.63
C THR A 2 21.24 15.58 -2.37
N ARG A 3 20.94 15.41 -3.66
CA ARG A 3 20.20 16.43 -4.40
C ARG A 3 18.82 16.50 -3.77
N ASP A 4 18.53 17.59 -3.06
CA ASP A 4 17.19 17.88 -2.59
C ASP A 4 16.25 17.88 -3.80
N LEU A 5 15.23 17.01 -3.76
CA LEU A 5 14.23 16.92 -4.82
C LEU A 5 13.47 18.25 -4.88
N GLY A 6 13.48 18.90 -6.05
CA GLY A 6 12.75 20.15 -6.26
C GLY A 6 11.24 19.89 -6.47
N CYS A 7 10.40 20.90 -6.24
CA CYS A 7 8.94 20.77 -6.42
C CYS A 7 8.55 20.29 -7.81
N ARG A 8 9.25 20.75 -8.87
CA ARG A 8 8.98 20.33 -10.25
C ARG A 8 9.17 18.83 -10.42
N ASP A 9 10.29 18.31 -9.94
CA ASP A 9 10.66 16.90 -10.06
C ASP A 9 9.77 16.04 -9.14
N ALA A 10 9.40 16.57 -7.96
CA ALA A 10 8.44 15.93 -7.07
C ALA A 10 7.08 15.73 -7.76
N VAL A 11 6.53 16.79 -8.37
CA VAL A 11 5.25 16.73 -9.09
C VAL A 11 5.31 15.74 -10.27
N ALA A 12 6.42 15.74 -11.03
CA ALA A 12 6.60 14.83 -12.15
C ALA A 12 6.55 13.35 -11.72
N ARG A 13 7.00 13.04 -10.50
CA ARG A 13 7.07 11.68 -9.94
C ARG A 13 5.81 11.22 -9.22
N LEU A 14 4.82 12.10 -8.99
CA LEU A 14 3.63 11.75 -8.21
C LEU A 14 2.82 10.61 -8.83
N TRP A 15 2.78 10.50 -10.16
CA TRP A 15 2.05 9.43 -10.83
C TRP A 15 2.72 8.07 -10.65
N GLU A 16 4.02 7.99 -10.92
CA GLU A 16 4.82 6.78 -10.66
C GLU A 16 4.77 6.38 -9.18
N TYR A 17 4.80 7.36 -8.27
CA TYR A 17 4.61 7.13 -6.84
C TYR A 17 3.25 6.51 -6.51
N LEU A 18 2.19 7.04 -7.11
CA LEU A 18 0.82 6.58 -6.92
C LEU A 18 0.57 5.20 -7.53
N ASP A 19 1.28 4.85 -8.59
CA ASP A 19 1.20 3.55 -9.26
C ASP A 19 2.13 2.50 -8.63
N GLY A 20 3.06 2.92 -7.76
CA GLY A 20 4.02 2.04 -7.10
C GLY A 20 5.24 1.68 -7.95
N ASP A 21 5.46 2.42 -9.04
CA ASP A 21 6.52 2.20 -10.04
C ASP A 21 7.79 3.04 -9.80
N LEU A 22 7.90 3.69 -8.64
CA LEU A 22 9.13 4.39 -8.24
C LEU A 22 10.14 3.46 -7.57
N SER A 23 11.43 3.73 -7.81
CA SER A 23 12.51 3.11 -7.06
C SER A 23 12.42 3.49 -5.58
N ARG A 24 12.90 2.61 -4.69
CA ARG A 24 12.90 2.89 -3.24
C ARG A 24 13.62 4.21 -2.89
N ALA A 25 14.74 4.49 -3.55
CA ALA A 25 15.48 5.72 -3.33
C ALA A 25 14.70 6.98 -3.76
N ASP A 26 13.91 6.88 -4.84
CA ASP A 26 13.07 7.99 -5.30
C ASP A 26 11.82 8.18 -4.43
N VAL A 27 11.27 7.08 -3.89
CA VAL A 27 10.21 7.13 -2.86
C VAL A 27 10.72 7.89 -1.63
N ASP A 28 11.86 7.49 -1.07
CA ASP A 28 12.43 8.13 0.12
C ASP A 28 12.69 9.63 -0.12
N ALA A 29 13.21 10.00 -1.31
CA ALA A 29 13.45 11.40 -1.69
C ALA A 29 12.16 12.21 -1.86
N LEU A 30 11.11 11.61 -2.43
CA LEU A 30 9.81 12.23 -2.61
C LEU A 30 9.09 12.41 -1.27
N GLU A 31 9.08 11.39 -0.41
CA GLU A 31 8.50 11.47 0.94
C GLU A 31 9.21 12.53 1.79
N ALA A 32 10.55 12.61 1.70
CA ALA A 32 11.32 13.66 2.34
C ALA A 32 10.85 15.06 1.87
N HIS A 33 10.61 15.25 0.56
CA HIS A 33 10.07 16.51 0.04
C HIS A 33 8.65 16.80 0.54
N LEU A 34 7.78 15.79 0.54
CA LEU A 34 6.38 15.90 0.98
C LEU A 34 6.28 16.19 2.49
N SER A 35 7.27 15.82 3.29
CA SER A 35 7.27 16.07 4.74
C SER A 35 7.20 17.56 5.11
N PHE A 36 7.61 18.47 4.21
CA PHE A 36 7.64 19.91 4.48
C PHE A 36 6.94 20.77 3.41
N CYS A 37 6.70 20.25 2.20
CA CYS A 37 6.16 21.05 1.10
C CYS A 37 4.64 20.91 0.96
N LEU A 38 3.89 21.84 1.58
CA LEU A 38 2.42 21.88 1.51
C LEU A 38 1.87 21.93 0.07
N ARG A 39 2.59 22.58 -0.85
CA ARG A 39 2.21 22.62 -2.27
C ARG A 39 2.18 21.22 -2.88
N CYS A 40 3.26 20.48 -2.76
CA CYS A 40 3.35 19.12 -3.31
C CYS A 40 2.41 18.15 -2.60
N CYS A 41 2.12 18.36 -1.32
CA CYS A 41 1.05 17.63 -0.62
C CYS A 41 -0.32 17.89 -1.25
N GLY A 42 -0.62 19.13 -1.63
CA GLY A 42 -1.85 19.49 -2.35
C GLY A 42 -1.93 18.84 -3.73
N GLU A 43 -0.84 18.84 -4.48
CA GLU A 43 -0.76 18.16 -5.80
C GLU A 43 -0.99 16.65 -5.65
N LEU A 44 -0.40 16.01 -4.63
CA LEU A 44 -0.61 14.60 -4.34
C LEU A 44 -2.07 14.30 -3.93
N ALA A 45 -2.68 15.15 -3.11
CA ALA A 45 -4.08 15.01 -2.72
C ALA A 45 -5.00 15.09 -3.96
N PHE A 46 -4.78 16.09 -4.82
CA PHE A 46 -5.50 16.24 -6.07
C PHE A 46 -5.35 15.00 -6.98
N ALA A 47 -4.13 14.49 -7.16
CA ALA A 47 -3.89 13.31 -7.98
C ALA A 47 -4.61 12.05 -7.43
N ARG A 48 -4.69 11.89 -6.11
CA ARG A 48 -5.48 10.82 -5.46
C ARG A 48 -6.97 10.94 -5.74
N GLU A 49 -7.52 12.14 -5.57
CA GLU A 49 -8.94 12.43 -5.84
C GLU A 49 -9.28 12.16 -7.31
N LEU A 50 -8.41 12.58 -8.24
CA LEU A 50 -8.58 12.33 -9.66
C LEU A 50 -8.61 10.82 -9.98
N ARG A 51 -7.68 10.03 -9.42
CA ARG A 51 -7.68 8.55 -9.58
C ARG A 51 -8.96 7.92 -9.05
N ALA A 52 -9.42 8.36 -7.87
CA ALA A 52 -10.66 7.85 -7.28
C ALA A 52 -11.88 8.15 -8.16
N ALA A 53 -12.00 9.37 -8.68
CA ALA A 53 -13.07 9.78 -9.58
C ALA A 53 -13.08 8.99 -10.90
N LEU A 54 -11.91 8.70 -11.47
CA LEU A 54 -11.80 7.87 -12.67
C LEU A 54 -12.13 6.40 -12.38
N GLY A 55 -11.65 5.87 -11.25
CA GLY A 55 -11.86 4.47 -10.84
C GLY A 55 -13.31 4.13 -10.49
N SER A 56 -14.11 5.11 -10.05
CA SER A 56 -15.53 4.88 -9.73
C SER A 56 -16.41 4.54 -10.93
N THR A 57 -15.94 4.80 -12.16
CA THR A 57 -16.76 4.65 -13.38
C THR A 57 -16.75 3.23 -13.96
N ALA A 58 -15.77 2.39 -13.60
CA ALA A 58 -15.49 1.13 -14.29
C ALA A 58 -15.40 -0.08 -13.36
N ARG A 59 -16.17 -0.13 -12.27
CA ARG A 59 -16.16 -1.30 -11.37
C ARG A 59 -17.06 -2.41 -11.91
N GLN A 60 -16.52 -3.28 -12.76
CA GLN A 60 -17.13 -4.59 -12.97
C GLN A 60 -16.96 -5.42 -11.69
N PRO A 61 -18.02 -6.14 -11.24
CA PRO A 61 -17.89 -7.07 -10.15
C PRO A 61 -16.89 -8.16 -10.52
N VAL A 62 -16.08 -8.58 -9.54
CA VAL A 62 -15.21 -9.75 -9.69
C VAL A 62 -16.12 -10.98 -9.83
N PRO A 63 -15.89 -11.88 -10.80
CA PRO A 63 -16.65 -13.12 -10.89
C PRO A 63 -16.55 -13.94 -9.59
N ASP A 64 -17.67 -14.54 -9.17
CA ASP A 64 -17.77 -15.23 -7.88
C ASP A 64 -16.74 -16.36 -7.73
N ASP A 65 -16.43 -17.07 -8.82
CA ASP A 65 -15.44 -18.15 -8.84
C ASP A 65 -14.02 -17.62 -8.59
N VAL A 66 -13.69 -16.47 -9.17
CA VAL A 66 -12.41 -15.79 -8.95
C VAL A 66 -12.33 -15.27 -7.52
N GLN A 67 -13.40 -14.67 -7.00
CA GLN A 67 -13.45 -14.18 -5.62
C GLN A 67 -13.28 -15.31 -4.61
N ALA A 68 -13.94 -16.45 -4.82
CA ALA A 68 -13.81 -17.63 -3.96
C ALA A 68 -12.36 -18.16 -3.95
N ARG A 69 -11.73 -18.26 -5.13
CA ARG A 69 -10.33 -18.70 -5.25
C ARG A 69 -9.35 -17.74 -4.57
N LEU A 70 -9.53 -16.43 -4.73
CA LEU A 70 -8.71 -15.41 -4.07
C LEU A 70 -8.86 -15.47 -2.54
N THR A 71 -10.08 -15.67 -2.04
CA THR A 71 -10.35 -15.77 -0.60
C THR A 71 -9.70 -17.02 0.00
N ALA A 72 -9.81 -18.17 -0.67
CA ALA A 72 -9.16 -19.40 -0.24
C ALA A 72 -7.63 -19.28 -0.25
N PHE A 73 -7.06 -18.62 -1.26
CA PHE A 73 -5.63 -18.36 -1.33
C PHE A 73 -5.15 -17.44 -0.20
N ALA A 74 -5.83 -16.32 0.06
CA ALA A 74 -5.50 -15.41 1.15
C ALA A 74 -5.51 -16.14 2.52
N ALA A 75 -6.54 -16.94 2.79
CA ALA A 75 -6.60 -17.74 4.01
C ALA A 75 -5.42 -18.74 4.15
N SER A 76 -4.96 -19.31 3.04
CA SER A 76 -3.78 -20.19 3.07
C SER A 76 -2.48 -19.45 3.39
N LEU A 77 -2.34 -18.19 2.97
CA LEU A 77 -1.20 -17.35 3.32
C LEU A 77 -1.20 -17.00 4.81
N ASP A 78 -2.37 -16.71 5.38
CA ASP A 78 -2.50 -16.42 6.81
C ASP A 78 -2.11 -17.63 7.68
N LEU A 79 -2.48 -18.84 7.27
CA LEU A 79 -2.07 -20.08 7.95
C LEU A 79 -0.55 -20.30 7.87
N LEU A 80 0.05 -20.05 6.71
CA LEU A 80 1.51 -20.10 6.55
C LEU A 80 2.22 -19.06 7.41
N ALA A 81 1.69 -17.84 7.50
CA ALA A 81 2.23 -16.81 8.38
C ALA A 81 2.14 -17.21 9.86
N ALA A 82 1.01 -17.78 10.28
CA ALA A 82 0.82 -18.26 11.65
C ALA A 82 1.78 -19.40 12.04
N ASP A 83 2.08 -20.30 11.09
CA ASP A 83 3.07 -21.37 11.27
C ASP A 83 4.50 -20.83 11.41
N LEU A 84 4.83 -19.71 10.73
CA LEU A 84 6.15 -19.07 10.81
C LEU A 84 6.32 -18.22 12.09
N ASP A 85 5.25 -17.60 12.57
CA ASP A 85 5.26 -16.82 13.81
C ASP A 85 5.24 -17.70 15.08
N GLY A 86 5.03 -19.02 14.93
CA GLY A 86 5.09 -19.95 16.05
C GLY A 86 3.98 -19.77 17.09
N THR A 87 2.88 -19.10 16.74
CA THR A 87 1.65 -19.13 17.54
C THR A 87 0.95 -20.47 17.36
N ALA A 88 1.53 -21.50 17.98
CA ALA A 88 0.75 -22.65 18.38
C ALA A 88 -0.47 -22.14 19.19
N PRO A 89 -1.67 -22.72 19.04
CA PRO A 89 -2.72 -22.46 20.00
C PRO A 89 -2.16 -22.84 21.37
N THR A 90 -1.87 -21.85 22.21
CA THR A 90 -1.62 -22.08 23.63
C THR A 90 -2.88 -22.71 24.15
N THR A 91 -2.88 -24.04 24.24
CA THR A 91 -3.80 -24.75 25.11
C THR A 91 -3.74 -24.03 26.44
N PRO A 92 -4.88 -23.61 27.03
CA PRO A 92 -4.84 -23.00 28.35
C PRO A 92 -4.20 -24.02 29.28
N GLU A 93 -2.99 -23.69 29.70
CA GLU A 93 -2.30 -24.30 30.82
C GLU A 93 -3.23 -24.18 32.03
N GLU A 94 -3.97 -25.25 32.33
CA GLU A 94 -4.69 -25.40 33.59
C GLU A 94 -3.63 -25.45 34.69
N PRO A 95 -3.51 -24.41 35.54
CA PRO A 95 -2.89 -24.62 36.81
C PRO A 95 -3.97 -25.22 37.72
N TRP A 96 -3.55 -26.09 38.64
CA TRP A 96 -4.36 -26.67 39.71
C TRP A 96 -5.17 -27.93 39.36
N SER A 97 -4.76 -28.98 40.08
CA SER A 97 -5.51 -30.13 40.61
C SER A 97 -7.02 -29.99 40.74
#